data_AF-A0A8R7PTW3-F1
#
_entry.id   AF-A0A8R7PTW3-F1
#
_cell.length_a   1.000
_cell.length_b   1.000
_cell.length_c   1.000
_cell.angle_alpha   90.00
_cell.angle_beta   90.00
_cell.angle_gamma   90.00
#
_symmetry.space_group_name_H-M   'P 1'
#
loop_
_entity.id
_entity.type
_entity.pdbx_description
1 polymer ?
#
loop_
_entity_poly.entity_id
_entity_poly.type
_entity_poly.pdbx_seq_one_letter_code
_entity_poly.pdbx_strand_id
1 'polypeptide(L)' 'MLRLPAIPRLNLKFSTWIMSMVDGPNRCIKLSHDRSIKFWPEDIHKVFGIPCGTIGIHSPEYQQAE' A
#
# COMPACT_ATOMS: atom_id res chain seq x y z
N MET A 1 3.39 -13.13 2.18
CA MET A 1 2.74 -12.31 3.21
C MET A 1 3.79 -11.38 3.80
N LEU A 2 3.55 -10.07 3.79
CA LEU A 2 4.44 -9.07 4.38
C LEU A 2 4.51 -9.32 5.89
N ARG A 3 5.70 -9.61 6.41
CA ARG A 3 5.95 -9.78 7.85
C ARG A 3 6.17 -8.43 8.54
N LEU A 4 5.32 -7.45 8.23
CA LEU A 4 5.35 -6.12 8.83
C LEU A 4 4.18 -5.98 9.81
N PRO A 5 4.34 -5.22 10.91
CA PRO A 5 3.21 -4.85 11.75
C PRO A 5 2.20 -4.04 10.93
N ALA A 6 0.94 -4.02 11.37
CA ALA A 6 -0.06 -3.15 10.75
C ALA A 6 0.31 -1.68 10.99
N ILE A 7 0.35 -0.89 9.92
CA ILE A 7 0.61 0.54 9.86
C ILE A 7 -0.61 1.22 9.21
N PRO A 8 -1.78 1.23 9.88
CA PRO A 8 -3.03 1.72 9.30
C PRO A 8 -3.03 3.25 9.07
N ARG A 9 -2.15 3.99 9.76
CA ARG A 9 -1.98 5.44 9.59
C ARG A 9 -0.67 5.71 8.88
N LEU A 10 -0.66 5.44 7.58
CA LEU A 10 0.51 5.69 6.75
C LEU A 10 0.74 7.21 6.61
N ASN A 11 1.87 7.71 7.12
CA ASN A 11 2.26 9.09 6.88
C ASN A 11 2.49 9.32 5.38
N LEU A 12 2.03 10.45 4.84
CA LEU A 12 2.15 10.77 3.41
C LEU A 12 3.60 10.74 2.90
N LYS A 13 4.56 11.25 3.67
CA LYS A 13 5.98 11.18 3.30
C LYS A 13 6.47 9.74 3.24
N PHE A 14 6.03 8.90 4.18
CA PHE A 14 6.41 7.49 4.24
C PHE A 14 5.74 6.69 3.11
N SER A 15 4.48 6.97 2.77
CA SER A 15 3.81 6.32 1.65
C SER A 15 4.47 6.67 0.31
N THR A 16 4.82 7.94 0.10
CA THR A 16 5.58 8.38 -1.08
C THR A 16 6.94 7.70 -1.16
N TRP A 17 7.65 7.62 -0.03
CA TRP A 17 8.95 6.94 0.04
C TRP A 17 8.84 5.44 -0.24
N ILE A 18 7.86 4.73 0.33
CA ILE A 18 7.63 3.30 0.03
C ILE A 18 7.30 3.11 -1.45
N MET A 19 6.42 3.94 -2.02
CA MET A 19 6.03 3.85 -3.43
C MET A 19 7.19 4.09 -4.39
N SER A 20 8.17 4.93 -4.04
CA SER A 20 9.37 5.11 -4.88
C SER A 20 10.26 3.87 -4.96
N MET A 21 10.08 2.91 -4.05
CA MET A 21 10.79 1.62 -4.04
C MET A 21 9.96 0.47 -4.60
N VAL A 22 8.72 0.69 -5.02
CA VAL A 22 7.86 -0.37 -5.56
C VAL A 22 8.23 -0.69 -7.00
N ASP A 23 8.45 -1.98 -7.27
CA ASP A 23 8.49 -2.56 -8.60
C ASP A 23 7.13 -3.23 -8.87
N GLY A 24 6.28 -2.49 -9.59
CA GLY A 24 4.91 -2.90 -9.92
C GLY A 24 4.83 -4.23 -10.67
N PRO A 25 5.55 -4.40 -11.81
CA PRO A 25 5.55 -5.64 -12.59
C PRO A 25 5.91 -6.88 -11.77
N ASN A 26 6.88 -6.75 -10.86
CA ASN A 26 7.36 -7.86 -10.03
C ASN A 26 6.61 -7.99 -8.68
N ARG A 27 5.67 -7.08 -8.38
CA ARG A 27 4.93 -7.00 -7.12
C ARG A 27 5.85 -7.09 -5.89
N CYS A 28 6.89 -6.25 -5.88
CA CYS A 28 7.83 -6.21 -4.77
C CYS A 28 8.26 -4.79 -4.40
N ILE A 29 8.71 -4.61 -3.17
CA ILE A 29 9.35 -3.40 -2.66
C ILE A 29 10.85 -3.66 -2.62
N LYS A 30 11.64 -2.86 -3.34
CA LYS A 30 13.10 -2.95 -3.39
C LYS A 30 13.70 -2.14 -2.24
N LEU A 31 14.23 -2.82 -1.23
CA LEU A 31 14.89 -2.17 -0.10
C LEU A 31 16.37 -1.89 -0.38
N SER A 32 17.00 -2.73 -1.20
CA SER A 32 18.38 -2.62 -1.67
C SER A 32 18.55 -3.39 -2.98
N HIS A 33 19.78 -3.43 -3.53
CA HIS A 33 20.10 -4.15 -4.76
C HIS A 33 19.84 -5.67 -4.66
N ASP A 34 20.02 -6.24 -3.47
CA ASP A 34 19.90 -7.68 -3.17
C ASP A 34 18.66 -8.03 -2.35
N ARG A 35 17.97 -7.04 -1.78
CA ARG A 35 16.84 -7.26 -0.88
C ARG A 35 15.55 -6.69 -1.46
N SER A 36 14.60 -7.59 -1.72
CA SER A 36 13.24 -7.25 -2.11
C SER A 36 12.22 -7.95 -1.23
N ILE A 37 11.07 -7.31 -1.00
CA ILE A 37 9.94 -7.89 -0.29
C ILE A 37 8.77 -8.01 -1.26
N LYS A 38 8.32 -9.24 -1.53
CA LYS A 38 7.10 -9.47 -2.32
C LYS A 38 5.87 -9.13 -1.50
N PHE A 39 4.87 -8.56 -2.17
CA PHE A 39 3.58 -8.23 -1.57
C PHE A 39 2.42 -8.73 -2.43
N TRP A 40 1.30 -8.98 -1.78
CA TRP A 40 0.02 -9.32 -2.40
C TRP A 40 -1.04 -8.29 -2.02
N PRO A 41 -2.15 -8.20 -2.78
CA PRO A 41 -3.24 -7.27 -2.46
C PRO A 41 -3.72 -7.36 -1.01
N GLU A 42 -3.81 -8.57 -0.46
CA GLU A 42 -4.21 -8.80 0.94
C GLU A 42 -3.20 -8.22 1.94
N ASP A 43 -1.91 -8.24 1.59
CA ASP A 43 -0.86 -7.65 2.43
C ASP A 43 -0.99 -6.14 2.49
N ILE A 44 -1.38 -5.50 1.38
CA ILE A 44 -1.51 -4.05 1.31
C ILE A 44 -2.66 -3.56 2.20
N HIS A 45 -3.79 -4.26 2.19
CA HIS A 45 -4.89 -3.99 3.11
C HIS A 45 -4.46 -4.20 4.57
N LYS A 46 -3.87 -5.36 4.90
CA LYS A 46 -3.54 -5.70 6.29
C LYS A 46 -2.42 -4.85 6.88
N VAL A 47 -1.42 -4.49 6.08
CA VAL A 47 -0.23 -3.76 6.55
C VAL A 47 -0.40 -2.26 6.41
N PHE A 48 -0.93 -1.76 5.28
CA PHE A 48 -0.99 -0.32 5.03
C PHE A 48 -2.39 0.27 5.23
N GLY A 49 -3.40 -0.56 5.48
CA GLY A 49 -4.80 -0.11 5.59
C GLY A 49 -5.36 0.40 4.26
N ILE A 50 -4.69 0.14 3.14
CA ILE A 50 -5.11 0.61 1.82
C ILE A 50 -6.06 -0.44 1.24
N PRO A 51 -7.33 -0.09 0.95
CA PRO A 51 -8.26 -1.05 0.38
C PRO A 51 -7.79 -1.46 -1.02
N CYS A 52 -7.46 -2.73 -1.19
CA CYS A 52 -7.17 -3.33 -2.48
C CYS A 52 -8.42 -4.01 -3.02
N GLY A 53 -9.14 -3.31 -3.89
CA GLY A 53 -10.35 -3.76 -4.57
C GLY A 53 -10.90 -2.65 -5.46
N THR A 54 -11.95 -2.92 -6.21
CA THR A 54 -12.67 -1.87 -6.94
C THR A 54 -13.29 -0.94 -5.91
N ILE A 55 -12.67 0.21 -5.65
CA ILE A 55 -13.34 1.31 -4.96
C ILE A 55 -14.44 1.73 -5.92
N GLY A 56 -15.68 1.33 -5.61
CA GLY A 56 -16.82 1.95 -6.24
C GLY A 56 -16.74 3.43 -5.90
N ILE A 57 -16.53 4.28 -6.91
CA ILE A 57 -16.51 5.75 -6.75
C ILE A 57 -17.86 6.26 -6.18
N HIS A 58 -18.87 5.39 -6.08
CA HIS A 58 -20.17 5.58 -5.45
C HIS A 58 -20.26 5.12 -3.97
N SER A 59 -19.15 4.89 -3.26
CA SER A 59 -19.22 4.72 -1.80
C SER A 59 -19.63 6.07 -1.17
N PRO A 60 -20.72 6.13 -0.39
CA PRO A 60 -21.25 7.40 0.18
C PRO A 60 -20.29 8.06 1.18
N GLU A 61 -19.18 7.42 1.48
CA GLU A 61 -18.18 7.82 2.47
C GLU A 61 -17.19 8.86 1.94
N TYR A 62 -17.26 9.21 0.65
CA TYR A 62 -16.42 10.23 -0.01
C TYR A 62 -17.22 11.36 -0.67
N GLN A 63 -18.50 11.54 -0.33
CA GLN A 63 -19.24 12.73 -0.72
C GLN A 63 -18.95 13.90 0.24
N GLN A 64 -18.03 14.74 -0.24
CA GLN A 64 -17.92 16.20 -0.04
C GLN A 64 -17.69 16.74 1.39
N ALA A 65 -16.49 17.29 1.58
CA ALA A 65 -16.37 18.63 2.16
C ALA A 65 -15.99 19.56 1.01
N GLU A 66 -16.98 20.27 0.46
CA GLU A 66 -16.81 21.49 -0.33
C GLU A 66 -16.90 22.70 0.63
#